data_AF-A0A916YHH7-F1
#
_entry.id   AF-A0A916YHH7-F1
#
_cell.length_a   1.000
_cell.length_b   1.000
_cell.length_c   1.000
_cell.angle_alpha   90.00
_cell.angle_beta   90.00
_cell.angle_gamma   90.00
#
_symmetry.space_group_name_H-M   'P 1'
#
loop_
_entity.id
_entity.type
_entity.pdbx_description
1 polymer ?
#
loop_
_entity_poly.entity_id
_entity_poly.type
_entity_poly.pdbx_seq_one_letter_code
_entity_poly.pdbx_strand_id
1 'polypeptide(L)'
;MAQRRDYKGRFVKKNTNKRTPKTQNQLKWWQTALVFLSIIGVINGFIQMFNGKFYGLFVILFWVIIFFILARKWGKKNGEIKEEPQANQNTEAQIQREKVFADIRRRQFERLKPIIEANKPISLTQYEENNLRPFIDENFPNLEVKIVRPLIIETSIAGLQYHDANKKAVKDMLNDIPIGEPLELKRDFENTHSKTATRIYWESYWLGFVPSEYSKVVSEAIDSGLTVSASINDYDDTKTSFFKVQIEIRIDRV
;
A
#
# COMPACT_ATOMS: atom_id res chain seq x y z
N MET A 1 1.78 -4.22 36.81
CA MET A 1 1.37 -4.60 35.43
C MET A 1 0.21 -3.71 35.00
N ALA A 2 0.46 -2.69 34.18
CA ALA A 2 -0.58 -1.75 33.75
C ALA A 2 -1.45 -2.36 32.62
N GLN A 3 -2.76 -2.46 32.86
CA GLN A 3 -3.74 -2.89 31.87
C GLN A 3 -4.19 -1.68 31.03
N ARG A 4 -4.04 -1.75 29.70
CA ARG A 4 -4.52 -0.71 28.78
C ARG A 4 -6.06 -0.77 28.67
N ARG A 5 -6.73 0.36 28.92
CA ARG A 5 -8.15 0.59 28.60
C ARG A 5 -8.28 1.07 27.16
N ASP A 6 -9.36 0.72 26.48
CA ASP A 6 -9.69 1.31 25.17
C ASP A 6 -10.11 2.79 25.33
N TYR A 7 -10.23 3.50 24.21
CA TYR A 7 -10.66 4.92 24.16
C TYR A 7 -12.11 5.14 24.64
N LYS A 8 -12.84 4.06 24.99
CA LYS A 8 -14.16 4.07 25.61
C LYS A 8 -14.13 3.58 27.06
N GLY A 9 -12.95 3.45 27.67
CA GLY A 9 -12.78 3.04 29.06
C GLY A 9 -13.04 1.57 29.36
N ARG A 10 -13.22 0.71 28.34
CA ARG A 10 -13.50 -0.72 28.52
C ARG A 10 -12.21 -1.52 28.60
N PHE A 11 -12.23 -2.53 29.46
CA PHE A 11 -11.12 -3.46 29.64
C PHE A 11 -11.04 -4.42 28.45
N VAL A 12 -9.95 -4.34 27.69
CA VAL A 12 -9.70 -5.23 26.56
C VAL A 12 -9.05 -6.51 27.07
N LYS A 13 -9.79 -7.62 27.12
CA LYS A 13 -9.21 -8.95 27.35
C LYS A 13 -8.25 -9.28 26.21
N LYS A 14 -6.96 -9.40 26.50
CA LYS A 14 -5.96 -9.94 25.56
C LYS A 14 -6.38 -11.35 25.17
N ASN A 15 -6.81 -11.53 23.92
CA ASN A 15 -7.08 -12.84 23.37
C ASN A 15 -5.75 -13.48 22.98
N THR A 16 -5.19 -14.33 23.85
CA THR A 16 -3.87 -14.96 23.71
C THR A 16 -3.86 -16.20 22.81
N ASN A 17 -4.98 -16.57 22.17
CA ASN A 17 -5.10 -17.78 21.36
C ASN A 17 -5.11 -17.53 19.85
N LYS A 18 -4.05 -16.91 19.32
CA LYS A 18 -3.73 -16.99 17.89
C LYS A 18 -2.35 -17.59 17.69
N ARG A 19 -2.24 -18.91 17.88
CA ARG A 19 -1.16 -19.70 17.27
C ARG A 19 -1.43 -19.70 15.76
N THR A 20 -0.53 -19.08 15.02
CA THR A 20 -0.62 -19.00 13.55
C THR A 20 -0.43 -20.40 12.95
N PRO A 21 -1.17 -20.77 11.89
CA PRO A 21 -1.12 -22.11 11.29
C PRO A 21 0.22 -22.47 10.61
N LYS A 22 1.21 -21.57 10.62
CA LYS A 22 2.53 -21.79 10.01
C LYS A 22 3.39 -22.83 10.74
N THR A 23 3.13 -23.13 12.00
CA THR A 23 3.99 -24.05 12.80
C THR A 23 3.70 -25.53 12.55
N GLN A 24 2.50 -25.90 12.11
CA GLN A 24 2.14 -27.32 11.94
C GLN A 24 2.78 -27.96 10.71
N ASN A 25 2.95 -27.20 9.62
CA ASN A 25 3.62 -27.70 8.41
C ASN A 25 5.14 -27.81 8.57
N GLN A 26 5.75 -26.96 9.40
CA GLN A 26 7.17 -27.07 9.71
C GLN A 26 7.49 -28.32 10.53
N LEU A 27 6.61 -28.70 11.45
CA LEU A 27 6.80 -29.88 12.29
C LEU A 27 6.77 -31.19 11.47
N LYS A 28 5.93 -31.27 10.43
CA LYS A 28 5.90 -32.43 9.52
C LYS A 28 7.17 -32.57 8.69
N TRP A 29 7.75 -31.45 8.26
CA TRP A 29 9.03 -31.43 7.50
C TRP A 29 10.20 -31.96 8.32
N TRP A 30 10.25 -31.61 9.61
CA TRP A 30 11.29 -32.11 10.52
C TRP A 30 11.17 -33.61 10.79
N GLN A 31 9.94 -34.14 10.88
CA GLN A 31 9.72 -35.58 11.05
C GLN A 31 10.16 -36.38 9.81
N THR A 32 9.88 -35.89 8.60
CA THR A 32 10.36 -36.56 7.37
C THR A 32 11.88 -36.48 7.23
N ALA A 33 12.51 -35.37 7.63
CA ALA A 33 13.96 -35.23 7.60
C ALA A 33 14.66 -36.20 8.57
N LEU A 34 14.10 -36.42 9.77
CA LEU A 34 14.65 -37.37 10.75
C LEU A 34 14.61 -38.83 10.27
N VAL A 35 13.54 -39.22 9.57
CA VAL A 35 13.45 -40.57 8.98
C VAL A 35 14.46 -40.75 7.85
N PHE A 36 14.71 -39.71 7.06
CA PHE A 36 15.75 -39.78 6.02
C PHE A 36 17.16 -39.90 6.60
N LEU A 37 17.45 -39.19 7.70
CA LEU A 37 18.75 -39.25 8.37
C LEU A 37 19.04 -40.63 8.99
N SER A 38 18.03 -41.33 9.51
CA SER A 38 18.23 -42.69 10.06
C SER A 38 18.54 -43.72 8.96
N ILE A 39 17.95 -43.57 7.77
CA ILE A 39 18.19 -44.45 6.62
C ILE A 39 19.65 -44.30 6.12
N ILE A 40 20.20 -43.09 6.10
CA ILE A 40 21.59 -42.83 5.68
C ILE A 40 22.58 -43.55 6.60
N GLY A 41 22.32 -43.57 7.92
CA GLY A 41 23.17 -44.27 8.89
C GLY A 41 23.22 -45.79 8.65
N VAL A 42 22.09 -46.40 8.33
CA VAL A 42 22.01 -47.84 8.04
C VAL A 42 22.73 -48.19 6.73
N ILE A 43 22.62 -47.32 5.72
CA ILE A 43 23.32 -47.51 4.43
C ILE A 43 24.84 -47.44 4.62
N ASN A 44 25.35 -46.50 5.41
CA ASN A 44 26.79 -46.39 5.68
C ASN A 44 27.34 -47.62 6.44
N GLY A 45 26.58 -48.17 7.39
CA GLY A 45 26.95 -49.42 8.08
C GLY A 45 27.01 -50.61 7.13
N PHE A 46 26.08 -50.69 6.18
CA PHE A 46 26.07 -51.74 5.15
C PHE A 46 27.23 -51.62 4.16
N ILE A 47 27.62 -50.39 3.78
CA ILE A 47 28.75 -50.15 2.88
C ILE A 47 30.09 -50.60 3.51
N GLN A 48 30.27 -50.39 4.82
CA GLN A 48 31.48 -50.87 5.51
C GLN A 48 31.57 -52.40 5.63
N MET A 49 30.42 -53.09 5.63
CA MET A 49 30.38 -54.55 5.77
C MET A 49 30.75 -55.29 4.48
N PHE A 50 30.67 -54.62 3.32
CA PHE A 50 30.99 -55.19 2.01
C PHE A 50 32.17 -54.46 1.37
N ASN A 51 33.39 -54.89 1.70
CA ASN A 51 34.68 -54.40 1.18
C ASN A 51 34.92 -54.66 -0.34
N GLY A 52 33.88 -54.70 -1.15
CA GLY A 52 33.94 -54.92 -2.60
C GLY A 52 33.72 -53.62 -3.38
N LYS A 53 34.79 -53.08 -3.97
CA LYS A 53 34.81 -51.82 -4.76
C LYS A 53 33.79 -51.74 -5.91
N PHE A 54 33.12 -52.84 -6.26
CA PHE A 54 32.16 -52.90 -7.36
C PHE A 54 30.67 -52.87 -6.94
N TYR A 55 30.31 -53.23 -5.70
CA TYR A 55 28.89 -53.33 -5.31
C TYR A 55 28.27 -51.98 -4.90
N GLY A 56 29.08 -51.03 -4.43
CA GLY A 56 28.58 -49.71 -4.00
C GLY A 56 27.88 -48.94 -5.12
N LEU A 57 28.40 -49.00 -6.34
CA LEU A 57 27.81 -48.29 -7.48
C LEU A 57 26.43 -48.85 -7.84
N PHE A 58 26.27 -50.18 -7.84
CA PHE A 58 25.00 -50.84 -8.15
C PHE A 58 23.92 -50.56 -7.09
N VAL A 59 24.29 -50.51 -5.80
CA VAL A 59 23.36 -50.18 -4.73
C VAL A 59 22.87 -48.74 -4.82
N ILE A 60 23.78 -47.79 -5.13
CA ILE A 60 23.40 -46.38 -5.33
C ILE A 60 22.44 -46.25 -6.52
N LEU A 61 22.78 -46.87 -7.66
CA LEU A 61 21.93 -46.86 -8.86
C LEU A 61 20.55 -47.47 -8.60
N PHE A 62 20.48 -48.57 -7.86
CA PHE A 62 19.24 -49.22 -7.48
C PHE A 62 18.33 -48.30 -6.64
N TRP A 63 18.89 -47.60 -5.65
CA TRP A 63 18.13 -46.65 -4.84
C TRP A 63 17.68 -45.40 -5.61
N VAL A 64 18.49 -44.89 -6.54
CA VAL A 64 18.10 -43.77 -7.43
C VAL A 64 16.92 -44.16 -8.32
N ILE A 65 16.91 -45.38 -8.86
CA ILE A 65 15.80 -45.90 -9.67
C ILE A 65 14.52 -46.03 -8.83
N ILE A 66 14.61 -46.61 -7.63
CA ILE A 66 13.47 -46.73 -6.71
C ILE A 66 12.92 -45.33 -6.35
N PHE A 67 13.80 -44.37 -6.07
CA PHE A 67 13.39 -43.00 -5.78
C PHE A 67 12.60 -42.38 -6.94
N PHE A 68 13.06 -42.53 -8.18
CA PHE A 68 12.36 -42.02 -9.35
C PHE A 68 10.98 -42.67 -9.57
N ILE A 69 10.87 -43.99 -9.34
CA ILE A 69 9.60 -44.72 -9.44
C ILE A 69 8.61 -44.24 -8.37
N LEU A 70 9.07 -44.05 -7.13
CA LEU A 70 8.24 -43.55 -6.04
C LEU A 70 7.81 -42.09 -6.29
N ALA A 71 8.73 -41.22 -6.72
CA ALA A 71 8.43 -39.83 -7.05
C ALA A 71 7.37 -39.71 -8.16
N ARG A 72 7.49 -40.53 -9.22
CA ARG A 72 6.52 -40.57 -10.33
C ARG A 72 5.14 -41.06 -9.88
N LYS A 73 5.08 -42.02 -8.96
CA LYS A 73 3.82 -42.52 -8.39
C LYS A 73 3.17 -41.52 -7.43
N TRP A 74 3.98 -40.72 -6.73
CA TRP A 74 3.52 -39.67 -5.84
C TRP A 74 2.96 -38.46 -6.61
N GLY A 75 3.60 -38.07 -7.72
CA GLY A 75 3.10 -37.00 -8.60
C GLY A 75 1.74 -37.31 -9.23
N LYS A 76 1.43 -38.60 -9.50
CA LYS A 76 0.16 -39.02 -10.08
C LYS A 76 -1.01 -39.08 -9.08
N LYS A 77 -0.74 -39.18 -7.77
CA LYS A 77 -1.77 -39.26 -6.72
C LYS A 77 -2.23 -37.89 -6.20
N ASN A 78 -1.45 -36.84 -6.43
CA ASN A 78 -1.77 -35.47 -6.00
C ASN A 78 -2.26 -34.57 -7.16
N GLY A 79 -2.43 -35.13 -8.36
CA GLY A 79 -2.82 -34.40 -9.58
C GLY A 79 -4.33 -34.19 -9.77
N GLU A 80 -5.17 -34.70 -8.87
CA GLU A 80 -6.61 -34.40 -8.84
C GLU A 80 -6.97 -33.69 -7.53
N ILE A 81 -6.35 -32.54 -7.28
CA ILE A 81 -7.01 -31.53 -6.47
C ILE A 81 -8.03 -30.91 -7.41
N LYS A 82 -9.30 -31.32 -7.30
CA LYS A 82 -10.41 -30.55 -7.86
C LYS A 82 -10.26 -29.13 -7.28
N GLU A 83 -9.84 -28.19 -8.12
CA GLU A 83 -9.94 -26.78 -7.80
C GLU A 83 -11.42 -26.46 -7.65
N GLU A 84 -11.92 -26.51 -6.40
CA GLU A 84 -13.16 -25.85 -6.06
C GLU A 84 -13.02 -24.36 -6.42
N PRO A 85 -13.99 -23.74 -7.10
CA PRO A 85 -13.89 -22.37 -7.57
C PRO A 85 -13.88 -21.40 -6.37
N GLN A 86 -12.69 -21.11 -5.83
CA GLN A 86 -12.48 -20.07 -4.82
C GLN A 86 -12.67 -18.64 -5.36
N ALA A 87 -13.05 -18.50 -6.64
CA ALA A 87 -13.28 -17.21 -7.30
C ALA A 87 -14.46 -16.40 -6.74
N ASN A 88 -15.41 -17.02 -6.01
CA ASN A 88 -16.62 -16.31 -5.55
C ASN A 88 -16.51 -15.76 -4.11
N GLN A 89 -15.78 -16.44 -3.21
CA GLN A 89 -15.67 -15.99 -1.80
C GLN A 89 -14.81 -14.73 -1.65
N ASN A 90 -13.82 -14.53 -2.53
CA ASN A 90 -13.01 -13.31 -2.55
C ASN A 90 -13.81 -12.09 -3.03
N THR A 91 -14.74 -12.28 -3.95
CA THR A 91 -15.57 -11.20 -4.51
C THR A 91 -16.59 -10.68 -3.49
N GLU A 92 -17.27 -11.58 -2.77
CA GLU A 92 -18.19 -11.17 -1.70
C GLU A 92 -17.45 -10.49 -0.54
N ALA A 93 -16.27 -10.99 -0.16
CA ALA A 93 -15.44 -10.37 0.87
C ALA A 93 -14.93 -8.98 0.44
N GLN A 94 -14.62 -8.78 -0.85
CA GLN A 94 -14.25 -7.48 -1.39
C GLN A 94 -15.43 -6.51 -1.38
N ILE A 95 -16.61 -6.93 -1.85
CA ILE A 95 -17.84 -6.13 -1.83
C ILE A 95 -18.21 -5.71 -0.41
N GLN A 96 -18.11 -6.63 0.56
CA GLN A 96 -18.38 -6.32 1.96
C GLN A 96 -17.39 -5.30 2.54
N ARG A 97 -16.09 -5.43 2.22
CA ARG A 97 -15.08 -4.45 2.64
C ARG A 97 -15.35 -3.08 2.04
N GLU A 98 -15.69 -3.02 0.76
CA GLU A 98 -15.99 -1.75 0.08
C GLU A 98 -17.21 -1.05 0.67
N LYS A 99 -18.29 -1.79 0.99
CA LYS A 99 -19.45 -1.25 1.70
C LYS A 99 -19.08 -0.66 3.06
N VAL A 100 -18.23 -1.35 3.82
CA VAL A 100 -17.75 -0.86 5.13
C VAL A 100 -16.92 0.41 4.95
N PHE A 101 -16.04 0.48 3.96
CA PHE A 101 -15.22 1.68 3.70
C PHE A 101 -16.05 2.86 3.17
N ALA A 102 -17.05 2.62 2.33
CA ALA A 102 -17.98 3.65 1.86
C ALA A 102 -18.76 4.26 3.04
N ASP A 103 -19.23 3.43 3.97
CA ASP A 103 -19.94 3.90 5.16
C ASP A 103 -19.03 4.66 6.14
N ILE A 104 -17.78 4.21 6.33
CA ILE A 104 -16.78 4.96 7.11
C ILE A 104 -16.53 6.32 6.47
N ARG A 105 -16.32 6.39 5.14
CA ARG A 105 -16.14 7.67 4.42
C ARG A 105 -17.34 8.59 4.58
N ARG A 106 -18.57 8.07 4.43
CA ARG A 106 -19.80 8.84 4.63
C ARG A 106 -19.89 9.42 6.04
N ARG A 107 -19.61 8.62 7.07
CA ARG A 107 -19.65 9.08 8.48
C ARG A 107 -18.56 10.09 8.80
N GLN A 108 -17.38 9.97 8.21
CA GLN A 108 -16.33 10.99 8.33
C GLN A 108 -16.76 12.29 7.64
N PHE A 109 -17.32 12.20 6.43
CA PHE A 109 -17.84 13.36 5.71
C PHE A 109 -18.94 14.09 6.50
N GLU A 110 -19.94 13.38 7.03
CA GLU A 110 -21.00 14.00 7.85
C GLU A 110 -20.48 14.63 9.15
N ARG A 111 -19.40 14.10 9.74
CA ARG A 111 -18.74 14.70 10.91
C ARG A 111 -17.97 15.97 10.55
N LEU A 112 -17.37 16.00 9.38
CA LEU A 112 -16.62 17.15 8.88
C LEU A 112 -17.53 18.20 8.25
N LYS A 113 -18.73 17.83 7.78
CA LYS A 113 -19.72 18.73 7.17
C LYS A 113 -19.97 20.02 7.97
N PRO A 114 -20.24 20.00 9.29
CA PRO A 114 -20.42 21.24 10.05
C PRO A 114 -19.13 22.07 10.18
N ILE A 115 -17.95 21.43 10.17
CA ILE A 115 -16.66 22.14 10.17
C ILE A 115 -16.40 22.77 8.80
N ILE A 116 -16.72 22.07 7.72
CA ILE A 116 -16.64 22.56 6.34
C ILE A 116 -17.69 23.66 6.08
N GLU A 117 -18.86 23.59 6.72
CA GLU A 117 -19.91 24.61 6.63
C GLU A 117 -19.61 25.83 7.53
N ALA A 118 -18.97 25.63 8.69
CA ALA A 118 -18.53 26.72 9.57
C ALA A 118 -17.25 27.42 9.06
N ASN A 119 -16.35 26.66 8.43
CA ASN A 119 -15.21 27.15 7.67
C ASN A 119 -15.51 27.21 6.18
N LYS A 120 -16.80 27.29 5.78
CA LYS A 120 -17.11 27.77 4.43
C LYS A 120 -16.37 29.09 4.36
N PRO A 121 -15.44 29.28 3.41
CA PRO A 121 -14.72 30.53 3.33
C PRO A 121 -15.79 31.61 3.37
N ILE A 122 -15.72 32.52 4.36
CA ILE A 122 -16.37 33.84 4.29
C ILE A 122 -16.19 34.19 2.84
N SER A 123 -17.29 34.28 2.09
CA SER A 123 -17.21 34.28 0.62
C SER A 123 -16.08 35.24 0.28
N LEU A 124 -14.94 34.72 -0.21
CA LEU A 124 -13.72 35.54 -0.28
C LEU A 124 -13.99 36.78 -1.11
N THR A 125 -15.02 36.69 -1.97
CA THR A 125 -15.75 37.76 -2.64
C THR A 125 -16.15 38.93 -1.73
N GLN A 126 -16.73 38.76 -0.54
CA GLN A 126 -17.10 39.88 0.34
C GLN A 126 -15.89 40.57 0.99
N TYR A 127 -14.83 39.82 1.34
CA TYR A 127 -13.61 40.44 1.85
C TYR A 127 -12.84 41.15 0.72
N GLU A 128 -12.77 40.53 -0.46
CA GLU A 128 -12.18 41.09 -1.67
C GLU A 128 -12.94 42.34 -2.16
N GLU A 129 -14.28 42.32 -2.19
CA GLU A 129 -15.11 43.47 -2.59
C GLU A 129 -15.01 44.63 -1.59
N ASN A 130 -14.96 44.34 -0.29
CA ASN A 130 -14.99 45.40 0.71
C ASN A 130 -13.60 45.99 1.02
N ASN A 131 -12.50 45.26 0.76
CA ASN A 131 -11.16 45.71 1.13
C ASN A 131 -10.20 45.90 -0.06
N LEU A 132 -10.29 45.06 -1.10
CA LEU A 132 -9.34 45.11 -2.23
C LEU A 132 -9.83 46.01 -3.35
N ARG A 133 -11.12 45.95 -3.71
CA ARG A 133 -11.69 46.82 -4.76
C ARG A 133 -11.53 48.31 -4.47
N PRO A 134 -11.85 48.84 -3.27
CA PRO A 134 -11.70 50.26 -2.99
C PRO A 134 -10.25 50.74 -3.13
N PHE A 135 -9.29 49.95 -2.66
CA PHE A 135 -7.86 50.26 -2.79
C PHE A 135 -7.41 50.28 -4.26
N ILE A 136 -7.88 49.32 -5.06
CA ILE A 136 -7.53 49.20 -6.47
C ILE A 136 -8.17 50.32 -7.28
N ASP A 137 -9.45 50.62 -7.06
CA ASP A 137 -10.17 51.66 -7.79
C ASP A 137 -9.60 53.06 -7.48
N GLU A 138 -9.09 53.28 -6.26
CA GLU A 138 -8.44 54.52 -5.85
C GLU A 138 -7.03 54.68 -6.47
N ASN A 139 -6.22 53.61 -6.48
CA ASN A 139 -4.81 53.70 -6.87
C ASN A 139 -4.54 53.32 -8.33
N PHE A 140 -5.45 52.55 -8.96
CA PHE A 140 -5.31 52.00 -10.31
C PHE A 140 -6.64 52.04 -11.10
N PRO A 141 -7.26 53.22 -11.27
CA PRO A 141 -8.63 53.37 -11.81
C PRO A 141 -8.82 52.88 -13.26
N ASN A 142 -7.74 52.65 -13.99
CA ASN A 142 -7.75 52.20 -15.39
C ASN A 142 -7.22 50.77 -15.58
N LEU A 143 -6.95 50.03 -14.50
CA LEU A 143 -6.51 48.63 -14.59
C LEU A 143 -7.70 47.68 -14.49
N GLU A 144 -7.85 46.81 -15.48
CA GLU A 144 -8.77 45.68 -15.35
C GLU A 144 -8.14 44.64 -14.41
N VAL A 145 -8.63 44.55 -13.18
CA VAL A 145 -8.16 43.54 -12.22
C VAL A 145 -8.97 42.25 -12.38
N LYS A 146 -8.28 41.22 -12.87
CA LYS A 146 -8.80 39.86 -12.93
C LYS A 146 -8.34 39.07 -11.70
N ILE A 147 -9.26 38.76 -10.80
CA ILE A 147 -9.00 37.87 -9.66
C ILE A 147 -8.96 36.44 -10.18
N VAL A 148 -7.78 35.83 -10.18
CA VAL A 148 -7.59 34.43 -10.55
C VAL A 148 -7.42 33.60 -9.29
N ARG A 149 -8.28 32.58 -9.12
CA ARG A 149 -8.21 31.65 -7.99
C ARG A 149 -7.55 30.34 -8.44
N PRO A 150 -6.49 29.87 -7.78
CA PRO A 150 -5.92 28.57 -8.08
C PRO A 150 -6.91 27.45 -7.71
N LEU A 151 -6.87 26.34 -8.44
CA LEU A 151 -7.57 25.14 -8.03
C LEU A 151 -6.72 24.42 -6.98
N ILE A 152 -7.29 24.22 -5.79
CA ILE A 152 -6.65 23.50 -4.69
C ILE A 152 -7.34 22.15 -4.54
N ILE A 153 -6.54 21.08 -4.52
CA ILE A 153 -6.98 19.69 -4.36
C ILE A 153 -6.27 19.12 -3.14
N GLU A 154 -7.02 18.85 -2.08
CA GLU A 154 -6.52 18.12 -0.92
C GLU A 154 -6.78 16.63 -1.10
N THR A 155 -5.73 15.82 -1.02
CA THR A 155 -5.85 14.38 -1.23
C THR A 155 -4.75 13.61 -0.53
N SER A 156 -4.79 12.28 -0.60
CA SER A 156 -3.70 11.42 -0.11
C SER A 156 -2.92 10.78 -1.25
N ILE A 157 -1.69 10.35 -0.96
CA ILE A 157 -0.85 9.71 -1.98
C ILE A 157 -1.39 8.29 -2.24
N ALA A 158 -1.74 8.00 -3.50
CA ALA A 158 -2.15 6.68 -3.91
C ALA A 158 -0.93 5.75 -4.06
N GLY A 159 -1.09 4.50 -3.63
CA GLY A 159 -0.07 3.48 -3.79
C GLY A 159 1.12 3.57 -2.82
N LEU A 160 1.06 4.47 -1.82
CA LEU A 160 2.11 4.65 -0.81
C LEU A 160 2.51 3.32 -0.11
N GLN A 161 1.59 2.36 -0.01
CA GLN A 161 1.85 1.03 0.56
C GLN A 161 2.68 0.08 -0.33
N TYR A 162 2.81 0.34 -1.63
CA TYR A 162 3.43 -0.54 -2.62
C TYR A 162 4.89 -0.18 -2.95
N HIS A 163 5.39 0.96 -2.46
CA HIS A 163 6.78 1.36 -2.72
C HIS A 163 7.77 0.74 -1.73
N ASP A 164 8.91 0.30 -2.30
CA ASP A 164 9.79 -0.77 -1.80
C ASP A 164 10.94 -0.33 -0.87
N ALA A 165 11.08 0.95 -0.53
CA ALA A 165 12.04 1.35 0.49
C ALA A 165 11.47 1.02 1.88
N ASN A 166 11.55 -0.26 2.28
CA ASN A 166 11.35 -0.84 3.62
C ASN A 166 10.43 -0.03 4.55
N LYS A 167 9.32 -0.62 5.00
CA LYS A 167 8.34 -0.16 6.03
C LYS A 167 8.85 0.70 7.23
N LYS A 168 10.16 0.79 7.42
CA LYS A 168 10.87 1.66 8.35
C LYS A 168 11.52 2.90 7.70
N ALA A 169 12.21 2.80 6.56
CA ALA A 169 12.92 3.93 5.94
C ALA A 169 11.99 5.02 5.41
N VAL A 170 10.97 4.66 4.61
CA VAL A 170 9.93 5.63 4.19
C VAL A 170 9.16 6.15 5.40
N LYS A 171 8.96 5.33 6.44
CA LYS A 171 8.28 5.77 7.66
C LYS A 171 9.11 6.80 8.43
N ASP A 172 10.39 6.53 8.65
CA ASP A 172 11.32 7.39 9.36
C ASP A 172 11.49 8.69 8.56
N MET A 173 11.68 8.56 7.24
CA MET A 173 11.71 9.68 6.30
C MET A 173 10.45 10.54 6.37
N LEU A 174 9.25 9.95 6.27
CA LEU A 174 7.97 10.68 6.33
C LEU A 174 7.73 11.36 7.68
N ASN A 175 8.31 10.86 8.78
CA ASN A 175 8.25 11.56 10.07
C ASN A 175 9.13 12.82 10.07
N ASP A 176 10.18 12.84 9.25
CA ASP A 176 11.15 13.92 9.17
C ASP A 176 10.82 14.95 8.08
N ILE A 177 9.84 14.67 7.20
CA ILE A 177 9.42 15.65 6.18
C ILE A 177 8.59 16.76 6.83
N PRO A 178 8.99 18.04 6.69
CA PRO A 178 8.20 19.15 7.19
C PRO A 178 6.83 19.25 6.51
N ILE A 179 5.82 19.73 7.25
CA ILE A 179 4.57 20.19 6.63
C ILE A 179 4.90 21.41 5.75
N GLY A 180 4.28 21.48 4.57
CA GLY A 180 4.56 22.49 3.54
C GLY A 180 5.71 22.13 2.62
N GLU A 181 6.41 21.02 2.85
CA GLU A 181 7.52 20.60 2.00
C GLU A 181 7.04 20.35 0.56
N PRO A 182 7.76 20.88 -0.46
CA PRO A 182 7.39 20.71 -1.85
C PRO A 182 7.54 19.26 -2.32
N LEU A 183 6.61 18.86 -3.17
CA LEU A 183 6.59 17.58 -3.85
C LEU A 183 6.68 17.81 -5.36
N GLU A 184 7.45 16.98 -6.04
CA GLU A 184 7.60 17.02 -7.48
C GLU A 184 6.58 16.09 -8.15
N LEU A 185 5.86 16.61 -9.14
CA LEU A 185 4.89 15.86 -9.93
C LEU A 185 5.49 15.54 -11.31
N LYS A 186 5.52 14.26 -11.68
CA LYS A 186 6.03 13.81 -12.99
C LYS A 186 4.97 13.01 -13.74
N ARG A 187 4.74 13.37 -15.01
CA ARG A 187 3.90 12.58 -15.90
C ARG A 187 4.50 11.20 -16.16
N ASP A 188 3.66 10.18 -16.16
CA ASP A 188 4.02 8.79 -16.45
C ASP A 188 3.19 8.27 -17.63
N PHE A 189 3.61 8.63 -18.85
CA PHE A 189 2.90 8.26 -20.09
C PHE A 189 3.01 6.76 -20.43
N GLU A 190 4.04 6.09 -19.91
CA GLU A 190 4.32 4.68 -20.15
C GLU A 190 3.56 3.74 -19.23
N ASN A 191 2.86 4.28 -18.23
CA ASN A 191 2.05 3.50 -17.31
C ASN A 191 1.02 2.63 -18.07
N THR A 192 1.06 1.32 -17.82
CA THR A 192 0.17 0.34 -18.46
C THR A 192 -1.27 0.43 -17.94
N HIS A 193 -1.46 0.88 -16.70
CA HIS A 193 -2.77 0.94 -16.06
C HIS A 193 -3.52 2.23 -16.36
N SER A 194 -2.83 3.37 -16.45
CA SER A 194 -3.46 4.66 -16.71
C SER A 194 -2.56 5.64 -17.44
N LYS A 195 -2.99 6.12 -18.61
CA LYS A 195 -2.27 7.15 -19.39
C LYS A 195 -2.26 8.54 -18.74
N THR A 196 -3.15 8.78 -17.78
CA THR A 196 -3.21 10.02 -17.00
C THR A 196 -2.39 9.95 -15.72
N ALA A 197 -1.63 8.87 -15.49
CA ALA A 197 -0.88 8.67 -14.25
C ALA A 197 0.18 9.75 -14.03
N THR A 198 0.15 10.37 -12.86
CA THR A 198 1.15 11.34 -12.42
C THR A 198 1.81 10.82 -11.15
N ARG A 199 3.12 10.63 -11.21
CA ARG A 199 3.95 10.18 -10.09
C ARG A 199 4.26 11.36 -9.17
N ILE A 200 4.32 11.08 -7.88
CA ILE A 200 4.63 12.03 -6.81
C ILE A 200 5.98 11.66 -6.23
N TYR A 201 6.89 12.62 -6.21
CA TYR A 201 8.23 12.49 -5.66
C TYR A 201 8.44 13.49 -4.54
N TRP A 202 9.24 13.10 -3.55
CA TRP A 202 9.89 14.01 -2.62
C TRP A 202 11.40 13.86 -2.83
N GLU A 203 12.07 14.95 -3.18
CA GLU A 203 13.44 14.91 -3.70
C GLU A 203 13.58 13.85 -4.81
N SER A 204 14.41 12.83 -4.60
CA SER A 204 14.60 11.69 -5.52
C SER A 204 13.74 10.46 -5.16
N TYR A 205 12.97 10.53 -4.08
CA TYR A 205 12.17 9.42 -3.58
C TYR A 205 10.78 9.42 -4.20
N TRP A 206 10.48 8.33 -4.90
CA TRP A 206 9.14 8.10 -5.42
C TRP A 206 8.19 7.67 -4.29
N LEU A 207 7.19 8.51 -4.00
CA LEU A 207 6.22 8.27 -2.92
C LEU A 207 4.97 7.54 -3.40
N GLY A 208 4.57 7.74 -4.66
CA GLY A 208 3.39 7.12 -5.23
C GLY A 208 2.80 7.87 -6.40
N PHE A 209 1.48 7.86 -6.48
CA PHE A 209 0.71 8.47 -7.55
C PHE A 209 -0.34 9.44 -7.03
N VAL A 210 -0.73 10.38 -7.89
CA VAL A 210 -1.97 11.12 -7.74
C VAL A 210 -3.15 10.13 -7.81
N PRO A 211 -4.13 10.21 -6.90
CA PRO A 211 -5.31 9.34 -6.94
C PRO A 211 -6.07 9.44 -8.26
N SER A 212 -6.65 8.33 -8.68
CA SER A 212 -7.32 8.18 -9.99
C SER A 212 -8.41 9.22 -10.26
N GLU A 213 -9.12 9.63 -9.21
CA GLU A 213 -10.18 10.64 -9.23
C GLU A 213 -9.68 12.04 -9.64
N TYR A 214 -8.41 12.35 -9.41
CA TYR A 214 -7.79 13.64 -9.73
C TYR A 214 -6.74 13.54 -10.83
N SER A 215 -6.29 12.33 -11.16
CA SER A 215 -5.22 12.07 -12.12
C SER A 215 -5.47 12.72 -13.48
N LYS A 216 -6.72 12.73 -13.97
CA LYS A 216 -7.07 13.36 -15.24
C LYS A 216 -6.89 14.88 -15.20
N VAL A 217 -7.48 15.57 -14.22
CA VAL A 217 -7.36 17.03 -14.06
C VAL A 217 -5.90 17.46 -13.88
N VAL A 218 -5.15 16.73 -13.07
CA VAL A 218 -3.74 17.06 -12.80
C VAL A 218 -2.88 16.82 -14.04
N SER A 219 -3.06 15.70 -14.74
CA SER A 219 -2.31 15.43 -15.97
C SER A 219 -2.61 16.44 -17.07
N GLU A 220 -3.88 16.76 -17.31
CA GLU A 220 -4.28 17.77 -18.30
C GLU A 220 -3.70 19.15 -17.97
N ALA A 221 -3.66 19.54 -16.70
CA ALA A 221 -3.05 20.81 -16.28
C ALA A 221 -1.54 20.85 -16.59
N ILE A 222 -0.82 19.79 -16.22
CA ILE A 222 0.62 19.68 -16.52
C ILE A 222 0.86 19.66 -18.04
N ASP A 223 0.09 18.86 -18.77
CA ASP A 223 0.22 18.69 -20.22
C ASP A 223 -0.15 19.99 -20.98
N SER A 224 -1.01 20.83 -20.40
CA SER A 224 -1.37 22.17 -20.92
C SER A 224 -0.36 23.26 -20.55
N GLY A 225 0.71 22.92 -19.80
CA GLY A 225 1.72 23.88 -19.35
C GLY A 225 1.25 24.81 -18.23
N LEU A 226 0.18 24.47 -17.50
CA LEU A 226 -0.19 25.19 -16.28
C LEU A 226 0.84 24.93 -15.19
N THR A 227 1.05 25.91 -14.32
CA THR A 227 1.88 25.74 -13.13
C THR A 227 1.15 24.86 -12.14
N VAL A 228 1.71 23.68 -11.86
CA VAL A 228 1.18 22.74 -10.87
C VAL A 228 2.23 22.51 -9.80
N SER A 229 1.90 22.82 -8.55
CA SER A 229 2.73 22.54 -7.38
C SER A 229 2.03 21.57 -6.45
N ALA A 230 2.79 20.74 -5.75
CA ALA A 230 2.27 19.90 -4.68
C ALA A 230 3.09 20.10 -3.40
N SER A 231 2.47 19.92 -2.24
CA SER A 231 3.14 19.97 -0.94
C SER A 231 2.49 19.06 0.07
N ILE A 232 3.23 18.67 1.11
CA ILE A 232 2.65 17.92 2.23
C ILE A 232 1.78 18.87 3.07
N ASN A 233 0.54 18.47 3.33
CA ASN A 233 -0.41 19.23 4.13
C ASN A 233 -0.53 18.67 5.56
N ASP A 234 -0.58 17.33 5.70
CA ASP A 234 -0.71 16.66 7.00
C ASP A 234 -0.05 15.29 6.97
N TYR A 235 0.40 14.83 8.14
CA TYR A 235 0.95 13.50 8.36
C TYR A 235 0.42 12.89 9.66
N ASP A 236 -0.15 11.69 9.56
CA ASP A 236 -0.70 10.96 10.70
C ASP A 236 -0.28 9.48 10.69
N ASP A 237 0.70 9.14 11.52
CA ASP A 237 1.22 7.77 11.66
C ASP A 237 0.20 6.79 12.30
N THR A 238 -0.90 7.29 12.87
CA THR A 238 -1.98 6.44 13.41
C THR A 238 -2.94 5.97 12.33
N LYS A 239 -2.96 6.62 11.15
CA LYS A 239 -3.82 6.26 10.01
C LYS A 239 -3.23 5.11 9.19
N THR A 240 -4.09 4.45 8.42
CA THR A 240 -3.66 3.44 7.45
C THR A 240 -2.84 4.10 6.34
N SER A 241 -1.99 3.33 5.65
CA SER A 241 -1.09 3.84 4.60
C SER A 241 -1.78 4.71 3.55
N PHE A 242 -3.07 4.48 3.28
CA PHE A 242 -3.88 5.26 2.33
C PHE A 242 -4.17 6.71 2.78
N PHE A 243 -4.14 6.99 4.08
CA PHE A 243 -4.48 8.32 4.64
C PHE A 243 -3.35 8.91 5.47
N LYS A 244 -2.18 8.25 5.46
CA LYS A 244 -1.04 8.60 6.31
C LYS A 244 -0.41 9.94 5.92
N VAL A 245 -0.36 10.23 4.62
CA VAL A 245 0.20 11.47 4.07
C VAL A 245 -0.91 12.15 3.30
N GLN A 246 -1.27 13.36 3.73
CA GLN A 246 -2.13 14.25 2.98
C GLN A 246 -1.27 15.29 2.27
N ILE A 247 -1.66 15.60 1.05
CA ILE A 247 -1.01 16.55 0.18
C ILE A 247 -2.02 17.56 -0.31
N GLU A 248 -1.52 18.76 -0.59
CA GLU A 248 -2.20 19.78 -1.35
C GLU A 248 -1.61 19.78 -2.76
N ILE A 249 -2.45 19.73 -3.79
CA ILE A 249 -2.05 20.01 -5.17
C ILE A 249 -2.71 21.33 -5.56
N ARG A 250 -1.88 22.28 -6.01
CA ARG A 250 -2.31 23.60 -6.45
C ARG A 250 -2.04 23.74 -7.95
N ILE A 251 -3.07 24.14 -8.68
CA ILE A 251 -3.02 24.41 -10.11
C ILE A 251 -3.31 25.89 -10.30
N ASP A 252 -2.28 26.64 -10.70
CA ASP A 252 -2.42 28.06 -10.98
C ASP A 252 -2.97 28.24 -12.40
N ARG A 253 -4.02 29.05 -12.51
CA ARG A 253 -4.53 29.49 -13.81
C ARG A 253 -3.76 30.75 -14.20
N VAL A 254 -3.22 30.75 -15.42
CA VAL A 254 -2.62 31.94 -16.05
C VAL A 254 -3.72 32.78 -16.69
#